data_AF-A0A939JMI4-F1
#
_entry.id   AF-A0A939JMI4-F1
#
_cell.length_a   1.000
_cell.length_b   1.000
_cell.length_c   1.000
_cell.angle_alpha   90.00
_cell.angle_beta   90.00
_cell.angle_gamma   90.00
#
_symmetry.space_group_name_H-M   'P 1'
#
loop_
_entity.id
_entity.type
_entity.pdbx_description
1 polymer ?
#
loop_
_entity_poly.entity_id
_entity_poly.type
_entity_poly.pdbx_seq_one_letter_code
_entity_poly.pdbx_strand_id
1 'polypeptide(L)'
;KDDILAGYLNTSYFGRNAYGIQAASQAYFSKDADQVTLAQSAYLATLLNAPSAYDVAAHPENKPQAKARWQYVLDGMLKEKWITQAQHDAAAFP
;
A
#
# COMPACT_ATOMS: atom_id res chain seq x y z
N LYS A 1 -5.70 17.32 -10.57
CA LYS A 1 -6.15 16.45 -9.45
C LYS A 1 -5.06 15.46 -9.10
N ASP A 2 -4.40 14.89 -10.11
CA ASP A 2 -3.29 13.94 -9.97
C ASP A 2 -2.09 14.54 -9.23
N ASP A 3 -1.77 15.83 -9.42
CA ASP A 3 -0.68 16.51 -8.68
C ASP A 3 -0.96 16.65 -7.17
N ILE A 4 -2.23 16.77 -6.77
CA ILE A 4 -2.61 16.83 -5.35
C ILE A 4 -2.44 15.45 -4.71
N LEU A 5 -2.80 14.40 -5.44
CA LEU A 5 -2.61 13.02 -4.98
C LEU A 5 -1.12 12.66 -4.94
N ALA A 6 -0.34 13.03 -5.95
CA ALA A 6 1.12 12.86 -5.98
C ALA A 6 1.80 13.64 -4.84
N GLY A 7 1.40 14.89 -4.61
CA GLY A 7 1.88 15.70 -3.48
C GLY A 7 1.56 15.05 -2.13
N TYR A 8 0.32 14.59 -1.92
CA TYR A 8 -0.09 13.89 -0.71
C TYR A 8 0.70 12.60 -0.47
N LEU A 9 0.88 11.78 -1.51
CA LEU A 9 1.63 10.52 -1.42
C LEU A 9 3.12 10.75 -1.17
N ASN A 10 3.68 11.89 -1.60
CA ASN A 10 5.09 12.24 -1.40
C ASN A 10 5.39 12.81 -0.02
N THR A 11 4.39 13.28 0.73
CA THR A 11 4.59 13.84 2.08
C THR A 11 4.03 12.96 3.20
N SER A 12 3.19 11.98 2.86
CA SER A 12 2.56 11.10 3.85
C SER A 12 3.57 10.21 4.56
N TYR A 13 3.31 9.92 5.84
CA TYR A 13 4.12 9.01 6.63
C TYR A 13 3.61 7.57 6.48
N PHE A 14 4.50 6.65 6.08
CA PHE A 14 4.18 5.24 5.83
C PHE A 14 4.69 4.30 6.90
N GLY A 15 5.35 4.79 7.96
CA GLY A 15 6.05 3.95 8.94
C GLY A 15 7.54 3.89 8.65
N ARG A 16 8.33 3.30 9.56
CA ARG A 16 9.80 3.11 9.40
C ARG A 16 10.60 4.39 9.09
N ASN A 17 10.17 5.55 9.60
CA ASN A 17 10.73 6.86 9.22
C ASN A 17 10.65 7.17 7.70
N ALA A 18 9.81 6.45 6.95
CA ALA A 18 9.59 6.66 5.53
C ALA A 18 8.48 7.70 5.32
N TYR A 19 8.88 8.87 4.81
CA TYR A 19 7.98 9.93 4.36
C TYR A 19 8.00 9.97 2.84
N GLY A 20 6.82 9.79 2.25
CA GLY A 20 6.66 9.74 0.81
C GLY A 20 6.71 8.33 0.22
N ILE A 21 6.04 8.16 -0.92
CA ILE A 21 5.85 6.84 -1.57
C ILE A 21 7.15 6.21 -2.05
N GLN A 22 8.14 7.02 -2.46
CA GLN A 22 9.47 6.52 -2.85
C GLN A 22 10.23 5.94 -1.65
N ALA A 23 10.28 6.67 -0.54
CA ALA A 23 10.91 6.18 0.68
C ALA A 23 10.20 4.95 1.22
N ALA A 24 8.86 4.90 1.14
CA ALA A 24 8.08 3.75 1.57
C ALA A 24 8.35 2.51 0.71
N SER A 25 8.36 2.65 -0.62
CA SER A 25 8.67 1.55 -1.55
C SER A 25 10.05 0.94 -1.26
N GLN A 26 11.04 1.78 -0.96
CA GLN A 26 12.37 1.33 -0.55
C GLN A 26 12.35 0.66 0.84
N ALA A 27 11.70 1.26 1.83
CA ALA A 27 11.69 0.75 3.21
C ALA A 27 10.94 -0.59 3.37
N TYR A 28 9.91 -0.84 2.57
CA TYR A 28 9.09 -2.05 2.67
C TYR A 28 9.48 -3.13 1.64
N PHE A 29 9.96 -2.73 0.45
CA PHE A 29 10.16 -3.67 -0.66
C PHE A 29 11.53 -3.55 -1.35
N SER A 30 12.40 -2.62 -0.93
CA SER A 30 13.69 -2.34 -1.59
C SER A 30 13.56 -2.08 -3.10
N LYS A 31 12.52 -1.34 -3.48
CA LYS A 31 12.17 -1.01 -4.87
C LYS A 31 11.86 0.47 -5.03
N ASP A 32 12.03 0.96 -6.25
CA ASP A 32 11.53 2.27 -6.63
C ASP A 32 9.99 2.26 -6.75
N ALA A 33 9.36 3.41 -6.53
CA ALA A 33 7.90 3.54 -6.52
C ALA A 33 7.23 3.24 -7.87
N ASP A 34 7.98 3.27 -8.97
CA ASP A 34 7.51 2.85 -10.29
C ASP A 34 7.71 1.35 -10.56
N GLN A 35 8.39 0.63 -9.67
CA GLN A 35 8.70 -0.80 -9.77
C GLN A 35 7.89 -1.68 -8.82
N VAL A 36 7.10 -1.08 -7.93
CA VAL A 36 6.20 -1.83 -7.03
C VAL A 36 5.03 -2.42 -7.81
N THR A 37 4.67 -3.66 -7.48
CA THR A 37 3.53 -4.33 -8.11
C THR A 37 2.20 -3.78 -7.57
N LEU A 38 1.09 -4.07 -8.25
CA LEU A 38 -0.25 -3.72 -7.77
C LEU A 38 -0.48 -4.14 -6.30
N ALA A 39 -0.11 -5.37 -5.94
CA ALA A 39 -0.25 -5.88 -4.58
C ALA A 39 0.58 -5.07 -3.57
N GLN A 40 1.82 -4.72 -3.93
CA GLN A 40 2.71 -3.90 -3.11
C GLN A 40 2.17 -2.47 -2.97
N SER A 41 1.68 -1.87 -4.05
CA SER A 41 1.04 -0.54 -4.03
C SER A 41 -0.19 -0.50 -3.13
N ALA A 42 -1.05 -1.52 -3.20
CA ALA A 42 -2.21 -1.65 -2.32
C ALA A 42 -1.82 -1.81 -0.84
N TYR A 43 -0.68 -2.46 -0.57
CA TYR A 43 -0.14 -2.57 0.79
C TYR A 43 0.42 -1.24 1.30
N LEU A 44 1.16 -0.50 0.47
CA LEU A 44 1.60 0.85 0.84
C LEU A 44 0.41 1.78 1.12
N ALA A 45 -0.66 1.69 0.32
CA ALA A 45 -1.90 2.43 0.58
C ALA A 45 -2.61 1.99 1.87
N THR A 46 -2.48 0.72 2.27
CA THR A 46 -2.99 0.21 3.55
C THR A 46 -2.26 0.85 4.74
N LEU A 47 -0.94 1.00 4.65
CA LEU A 47 -0.12 1.60 5.72
C LEU A 47 -0.54 3.04 6.04
N LEU A 48 -0.99 3.83 5.06
CA LEU A 48 -1.43 5.22 5.29
C LEU A 48 -2.51 5.37 6.37
N ASN A 49 -3.34 4.34 6.56
CA ASN A 49 -4.41 4.40 7.55
C ASN A 49 -3.91 4.20 8.99
N ALA A 50 -2.94 3.31 9.19
CA ALA A 50 -2.32 3.05 10.49
C ALA A 50 -0.95 2.39 10.30
N PRO A 51 0.12 3.17 10.07
CA PRO A 51 1.43 2.64 9.67
C PRO A 51 1.98 1.60 10.64
N SER A 52 1.98 1.91 11.94
CA SER A 52 2.50 0.99 12.97
C SER A 52 1.63 -0.25 13.15
N ALA A 53 0.30 -0.13 13.01
CA ALA A 53 -0.60 -1.27 13.18
C ALA A 53 -0.50 -2.26 12.00
N TYR A 54 -0.22 -1.76 10.80
CA TYR A 54 -0.22 -2.58 9.58
C TYR A 54 1.17 -2.98 9.09
N ASP A 55 2.26 -2.52 9.73
CA ASP A 55 3.60 -3.05 9.48
C ASP A 55 3.73 -4.47 10.06
N VAL A 56 3.50 -5.46 9.19
CA VAL A 56 3.49 -6.88 9.60
C VAL A 56 4.88 -7.44 9.88
N ALA A 57 5.96 -6.73 9.52
CA ALA A 57 7.30 -7.15 9.91
C ALA A 57 7.62 -6.71 11.34
N ALA A 58 7.12 -5.55 11.76
CA ALA A 58 7.21 -5.08 13.14
C ALA A 58 6.20 -5.77 14.06
N HIS A 59 4.99 -6.02 13.55
CA HIS A 59 3.85 -6.59 14.28
C HIS A 59 3.20 -7.75 13.52
N PRO A 60 3.85 -8.94 13.46
CA PRO A 60 3.32 -10.10 12.75
C PRO A 60 1.92 -10.53 13.23
N GLU A 61 1.59 -10.27 14.50
CA GLU A 61 0.29 -10.53 15.11
C GLU A 61 -0.86 -9.77 14.42
N ASN A 62 -0.56 -8.62 13.81
CA ASN A 62 -1.56 -7.79 13.13
C ASN A 62 -1.77 -8.18 11.66
N LYS A 63 -1.07 -9.21 11.16
CA LYS A 63 -1.18 -9.67 9.77
C LYS A 63 -2.62 -9.91 9.30
N PRO A 64 -3.54 -10.52 10.10
CA PRO A 64 -4.93 -10.68 9.67
C PRO A 64 -5.65 -9.33 9.43
N GLN A 65 -5.39 -8.34 10.29
CA GLN A 65 -5.99 -7.01 10.17
C GLN A 65 -5.41 -6.24 8.98
N ALA A 66 -4.08 -6.32 8.79
CA ALA A 66 -3.41 -5.73 7.64
C ALA A 66 -3.93 -6.35 6.33
N LYS A 67 -4.12 -7.67 6.27
CA LYS A 67 -4.67 -8.36 5.10
C LYS A 67 -6.11 -7.94 4.81
N ALA A 68 -6.97 -7.86 5.83
CA ALA A 68 -8.34 -7.40 5.65
C ALA A 68 -8.39 -5.97 5.12
N ARG A 69 -7.52 -5.08 5.63
CA ARG A 69 -7.43 -3.71 5.15
C ARG A 69 -6.89 -3.62 3.71
N TRP A 70 -5.92 -4.46 3.38
CA TRP A 70 -5.38 -4.58 2.02
C TRP A 70 -6.43 -5.06 1.02
N GLN A 71 -7.26 -6.04 1.39
CA GLN A 71 -8.39 -6.47 0.56
C GLN A 71 -9.39 -5.33 0.34
N TYR A 72 -9.73 -4.58 1.39
CA TYR A 72 -10.59 -3.39 1.26
C TYR A 72 -10.03 -2.35 0.28
N VAL A 73 -8.70 -2.15 0.25
CA VAL A 73 -8.06 -1.25 -0.73
C VAL A 73 -8.25 -1.79 -2.15
N LEU A 74 -8.02 -3.08 -2.38
CA LEU A 74 -8.22 -3.71 -3.69
C LEU A 74 -9.68 -3.64 -4.16
N ASP A 75 -10.64 -3.89 -3.26
CA ASP A 75 -12.07 -3.75 -3.54
C ASP A 75 -12.41 -2.32 -3.99
N GLY A 76 -11.82 -1.32 -3.30
CA GLY A 76 -11.94 0.09 -3.68
C GLY A 76 -11.36 0.38 -5.07
N MET A 77 -10.15 -0.12 -5.35
CA MET A 77 -9.52 0.05 -6.66
C MET A 77 -10.33 -0.59 -7.79
N LEU A 78 -10.92 -1.76 -7.55
CA LEU A 78 -11.79 -2.44 -8.50
C LEU A 78 -13.08 -1.63 -8.74
N LYS A 79 -13.70 -1.14 -7.67
CA LYS A 79 -14.92 -0.31 -7.74
C LYS A 79 -14.70 0.98 -8.54
N GLU A 80 -13.56 1.63 -8.34
CA GLU A 80 -13.15 2.82 -9.09
C GLU A 80 -12.62 2.50 -10.50
N LYS A 81 -12.61 1.21 -10.89
CA LYS A 81 -12.14 0.70 -12.19
C LYS A 81 -10.67 1.00 -12.49
N TRP A 82 -9.85 1.18 -11.46
CA TRP A 82 -8.40 1.33 -11.60
C TRP A 82 -7.71 -0.01 -11.88
N ILE A 83 -8.36 -1.11 -11.51
CA ILE A 83 -7.94 -2.48 -11.81
C ILE A 83 -9.11 -3.30 -12.37
N THR A 84 -8.77 -4.41 -13.02
CA THR A 84 -9.73 -5.42 -13.50
C THR A 84 -10.00 -6.48 -12.45
N GLN A 85 -11.12 -7.21 -12.59
CA GLN A 85 -11.43 -8.37 -11.74
C GLN A 85 -10.29 -9.39 -11.75
N ALA A 86 -9.70 -9.66 -12.92
CA ALA A 86 -8.59 -10.60 -13.04
C ALA A 86 -7.35 -10.14 -12.24
N GLN A 87 -7.03 -8.84 -12.25
CA GLN A 87 -5.93 -8.28 -11.45
C GLN A 87 -6.23 -8.33 -9.95
N HIS A 88 -7.49 -8.06 -9.57
CA HIS A 88 -7.96 -8.18 -8.19
C HIS A 88 -7.78 -9.61 -7.67
N ASP A 89 -8.24 -10.60 -8.43
CA ASP A 89 -8.23 -12.01 -8.03
C ASP A 89 -6.82 -12.63 -8.08
N ALA A 90 -5.96 -12.12 -8.96
CA ALA A 90 -4.56 -12.55 -9.04
C ALA A 90 -3.67 -11.91 -7.97
N ALA A 91 -4.11 -10.83 -7.30
CA ALA A 91 -3.32 -10.17 -6.29
C ALA A 91 -3.18 -11.07 -5.05
N ALA A 92 -1.94 -11.31 -4.63
CA ALA A 92 -1.62 -11.97 -3.37
C ALA A 92 -1.11 -10.96 -2.35
N PHE A 93 -1.44 -11.17 -1.07
CA PHE A 93 -0.93 -10.33 0.01
C PHE A 93 0.61 -10.43 0.02
N PRO A 94 1.33 -9.30 -0.09
CA PRO A 94 2.78 -9.28 -0.28
C PRO A 94 3.58 -9.62 0.98
#